data_AF-A0A1W1Y1V9-F1
#
_entry.id   AF-A0A1W1Y1V9-F1
#
_cell.length_a   1.000
_cell.length_b   1.000
_cell.length_c   1.000
_cell.angle_alpha   90.00
_cell.angle_beta   90.00
_cell.angle_gamma   90.00
#
_symmetry.space_group_name_H-M   'P 1'
#
loop_
_entity.id
_entity.type
_entity.pdbx_description
1 polymer ?
#
loop_
_entity_poly.entity_id
_entity_poly.type
_entity_poly.pdbx_seq_one_letter_code
_entity_poly.pdbx_strand_id
1 'polypeptide(L)'
;MENSSKILSVGEFNQFLSDFITSNFGTVWVKGELSNFKSYPSGHWYFKLKDESGQINGVMFRGRNASVDFTPRDGDQLEVAAQVNFYAPRGEINLNVQVMRKAGAGALFESFLKLKQKLEAEGLFDPFHKKPIPKIPRAIGIVTSTQAAALKDVLTTLERRASFIPIILYPSLVQGAEAPANLIKALQRAQDANEVDVILLVRGGGSIEDLWAFNDEKLARLIAKSPIPIISGVGHETDFTIADFVADLRAPTPTAAAELAAPDCLELLRNIDGINDRMARLTRQRLDTEAQRLDHLLLRLNHSIPNPAQMRTQQTLLNNRLVRAVNEKLRSSHQQVTYFQSRLDAISPIKRLKTEQQVIEQYQQRIQLTMQSRYQSEFSKSQYLKMQLEALSPDRTLERGYSLVLENGKPVRNPRQLQVQHSYTIEMAQGSTQVQFAEVTTLVNKSE
;
A
#
# COMPACT_ATOMS: atom_id res chain seq x y z
N MET A 1 35.90 74.91 -63.63
CA MET A 1 36.65 74.84 -64.89
C MET A 1 37.52 76.09 -64.98
N GLU A 2 38.73 76.03 -64.41
CA GLU A 2 39.83 76.98 -64.62
C GLU A 2 41.08 76.10 -64.67
N ASN A 3 41.58 75.76 -65.87
CA ASN A 3 42.86 75.06 -66.07
C ASN A 3 43.25 74.97 -67.56
N SER A 4 42.95 75.98 -68.39
CA SER A 4 43.12 75.86 -69.84
C SER A 4 44.52 76.20 -70.38
N SER A 5 45.58 76.17 -69.56
CA SER A 5 46.94 76.44 -70.03
C SER A 5 48.06 75.69 -69.31
N LYS A 6 47.76 74.62 -68.55
CA LYS A 6 48.78 73.75 -67.95
C LYS A 6 48.97 72.52 -68.83
N ILE A 7 50.14 72.39 -69.47
CA ILE A 7 50.50 71.19 -70.23
C ILE A 7 50.79 70.09 -69.20
N LEU A 8 49.88 69.12 -69.08
CA LEU A 8 50.05 67.95 -68.21
C LEU A 8 50.76 66.83 -68.99
N SER A 9 51.66 66.12 -68.33
CA SER A 9 52.17 64.86 -68.86
C SER A 9 51.05 63.80 -68.90
N VAL A 10 51.21 62.78 -69.76
CA VAL A 10 50.24 61.68 -69.87
C VAL A 10 50.00 60.99 -68.52
N GLY A 11 51.06 60.84 -67.71
CA GLY A 11 50.97 60.27 -66.37
C GLY A 11 50.18 61.16 -65.40
N GLU A 12 50.45 62.46 -65.37
CA GLU A 12 49.72 63.42 -64.52
C GLU A 12 48.24 63.51 -64.91
N PHE A 13 47.93 63.45 -66.21
CA PHE A 13 46.55 63.44 -66.70
C PHE A 13 45.79 62.17 -66.29
N ASN A 14 46.41 61.00 -66.42
CA ASN A 14 45.81 59.73 -66.00
C ASN A 14 45.61 59.65 -64.48
N GLN A 15 46.56 60.21 -63.70
CA GLN A 15 46.42 60.28 -62.25
C GLN A 15 45.28 61.22 -61.85
N PHE A 16 45.18 62.37 -62.51
CA PHE A 16 44.07 63.31 -62.29
C PHE A 16 42.71 62.68 -62.61
N LEU A 17 42.60 61.92 -63.71
CA LEU A 17 41.39 61.17 -64.03
C LEU A 17 41.06 60.11 -62.97
N SER A 18 42.07 59.39 -62.48
CA SER A 18 41.88 58.40 -61.40
C SER A 18 41.33 59.04 -60.13
N ASP A 19 41.93 60.15 -59.70
CA ASP A 19 41.54 60.84 -58.48
C ASP A 19 40.14 61.46 -58.62
N PHE A 20 39.82 62.01 -59.80
CA PHE A 20 38.50 62.57 -60.11
C PHE A 20 37.40 61.51 -60.11
N ILE A 21 37.64 60.35 -60.73
CA ILE A 21 36.68 59.25 -60.78
C ILE A 21 36.46 58.69 -59.37
N THR A 22 37.54 58.48 -58.62
CA THR A 22 37.47 57.90 -57.27
C THR A 22 36.77 58.84 -56.28
N SER A 23 36.95 60.15 -56.42
CA SER A 23 36.34 61.15 -55.53
C SER A 23 34.86 61.41 -55.84
N ASN A 24 34.44 61.28 -57.10
CA ASN A 24 33.08 61.62 -57.53
C ASN A 24 32.14 60.41 -57.65
N PHE A 25 32.67 59.20 -57.85
CA PHE A 25 31.86 57.99 -57.97
C PHE A 25 32.05 57.09 -56.74
N GLY A 26 31.00 56.99 -55.93
CA GLY A 26 30.88 55.97 -54.89
C GLY A 26 30.54 54.60 -55.48
N THR A 27 29.85 53.76 -54.70
CA THR A 27 29.33 52.49 -55.22
C THR A 27 28.16 52.76 -56.18
N VAL A 28 28.28 52.30 -57.43
CA VAL A 28 27.26 52.44 -58.48
C VAL A 28 26.65 51.09 -58.81
N TRP A 29 25.38 51.09 -59.21
CA TRP A 29 24.71 49.91 -59.74
C TRP A 29 24.69 49.96 -61.27
N VAL A 30 25.19 48.89 -61.90
CA VAL A 30 25.27 48.77 -63.36
C VAL A 30 24.56 47.50 -63.79
N LYS A 31 23.67 47.62 -64.78
CA LYS A 31 22.96 46.49 -65.38
C LYS A 31 23.57 46.19 -66.74
N GLY A 32 23.76 44.91 -67.06
CA GLY A 32 24.16 44.50 -68.40
C GLY A 32 24.24 42.99 -68.54
N GLU A 33 24.48 42.55 -69.77
CA GLU A 33 24.73 41.15 -70.10
C GLU A 33 26.21 40.84 -69.85
N LEU A 34 26.46 39.73 -69.16
CA LEU A 34 27.81 39.28 -68.87
C LEU A 34 28.41 38.59 -70.10
N SER A 35 29.66 38.92 -70.41
CA SER A 35 30.40 38.36 -71.55
C SER A 35 31.87 38.14 -71.19
N ASN A 36 32.50 37.17 -71.85
CA ASN A 36 33.90 36.80 -71.65
C ASN A 36 34.25 36.52 -70.17
N PHE A 37 33.38 35.82 -69.45
CA PHE A 37 33.59 35.39 -68.07
C PHE A 37 34.80 34.46 -67.97
N LYS A 38 35.74 34.81 -67.08
CA LYS A 38 36.91 33.99 -66.77
C LYS A 38 37.10 33.92 -65.26
N SER A 39 37.01 32.70 -64.73
CA SER A 39 37.43 32.39 -63.36
C SER A 39 38.89 31.97 -63.36
N TYR A 40 39.75 32.77 -62.75
CA TYR A 40 41.19 32.47 -62.66
C TYR A 40 41.51 31.61 -61.43
N PRO A 41 42.63 30.85 -61.43
CA PRO A 41 43.05 30.03 -60.29
C PRO A 41 43.28 30.81 -58.98
N SER A 42 43.52 32.13 -59.07
CA SER A 42 43.59 33.04 -57.91
C SER A 42 42.25 33.22 -57.18
N GLY A 43 41.15 32.74 -57.77
CA GLY A 43 39.80 32.88 -57.23
C GLY A 43 39.17 34.25 -57.52
N HIS A 44 39.73 35.04 -58.43
CA HIS A 44 39.13 36.28 -58.93
C HIS A 44 38.35 36.03 -60.22
N TRP A 45 37.21 36.68 -60.37
CA TRP A 45 36.40 36.64 -61.58
C TRP A 45 36.64 37.90 -62.40
N TYR A 46 36.98 37.71 -63.67
CA TYR A 46 37.11 38.77 -64.65
C TYR A 46 36.05 38.58 -65.71
N PHE A 47 35.35 39.64 -66.08
CA PHE A 47 34.30 39.58 -67.09
C PHE A 47 34.13 40.95 -67.74
N LYS A 48 33.33 41.01 -68.80
CA LYS A 48 32.86 42.25 -69.40
C LYS A 48 31.35 42.34 -69.23
N LEU A 49 30.88 43.48 -68.77
CA LEU A 49 29.47 43.82 -68.73
C LEU A 49 29.16 44.65 -69.98
N LYS A 50 28.24 44.18 -70.82
CA LYS A 50 27.84 44.87 -72.07
C LYS A 50 26.36 45.22 -72.06
N ASP A 51 26.01 46.30 -72.75
CA ASP A 51 24.63 46.67 -73.09
C ASP A 51 24.55 47.05 -74.58
N GLU A 52 23.42 47.60 -75.03
CA GLU A 52 23.22 48.03 -76.43
C GLU A 52 24.14 49.20 -76.84
N SER A 53 24.69 49.94 -75.88
CA SER A 53 25.42 51.19 -76.06
C SER A 53 26.93 51.10 -75.78
N GLY A 54 27.38 50.06 -75.07
CA GLY A 54 28.79 49.94 -74.70
C GLY A 54 29.14 48.66 -73.93
N GLN A 55 30.41 48.55 -73.55
CA GLN A 55 30.95 47.48 -72.71
C GLN A 55 31.96 48.04 -71.71
N ILE A 56 32.04 47.43 -70.54
CA ILE A 56 32.98 47.79 -69.48
C ILE A 56 33.54 46.54 -68.80
N ASN A 57 34.81 46.58 -68.42
CA ASN A 57 35.45 45.47 -67.73
C ASN A 57 35.03 45.43 -66.26
N GLY A 58 34.76 44.24 -65.73
CA GLY A 58 34.43 43.98 -64.34
C GLY A 58 35.40 43.00 -63.70
N VAL A 59 35.75 43.27 -62.44
CA VAL A 59 36.55 42.39 -61.58
C VAL A 59 35.80 42.15 -60.29
N MET A 60 35.69 40.88 -59.89
CA MET A 60 35.17 40.48 -58.59
C MET A 60 36.24 39.68 -57.84
N PHE A 61 36.69 40.23 -56.71
CA PHE A 61 37.73 39.60 -55.89
C PHE A 61 37.19 38.40 -55.11
N ARG A 62 38.10 37.48 -54.72
CA ARG A 62 37.79 36.20 -54.07
C ARG A 62 36.99 36.33 -52.77
N GLY A 63 37.19 37.43 -52.04
CA GLY A 63 36.40 37.68 -50.82
C GLY A 63 34.93 37.99 -51.09
N ARG A 64 34.61 38.50 -52.28
CA ARG A 64 33.26 38.95 -52.66
C ARG A 64 32.50 37.92 -53.49
N ASN A 65 33.19 37.14 -54.33
CA ASN A 65 32.51 36.10 -55.11
C ASN A 65 31.93 34.95 -54.26
N ALA A 66 32.46 34.75 -53.05
CA ALA A 66 31.94 33.75 -52.10
C ALA A 66 30.52 34.06 -51.60
N SER A 67 30.05 35.32 -51.71
CA SER A 67 28.69 35.72 -51.33
C SER A 67 27.71 35.70 -52.50
N VAL A 68 28.09 35.11 -53.64
CA VAL A 68 27.22 34.98 -54.81
C VAL A 68 26.74 33.54 -54.88
N ASP A 69 25.43 33.35 -54.69
CA ASP A 69 24.81 32.01 -54.57
C ASP A 69 24.62 31.30 -55.92
N PHE A 70 25.19 31.84 -57.00
CA PHE A 70 25.11 31.28 -58.35
C PHE A 70 26.42 31.44 -59.10
N THR A 71 26.66 30.55 -60.06
CA THR A 71 27.81 30.64 -60.96
C THR A 71 27.42 31.46 -62.21
N PRO A 72 28.01 32.66 -62.44
CA PRO A 72 27.70 33.47 -63.60
C PRO A 72 28.12 32.78 -64.90
N ARG A 73 27.32 32.93 -65.95
CA ARG A 73 27.62 32.43 -67.30
C ARG A 73 27.60 33.57 -68.31
N ASP A 74 28.35 33.39 -69.39
CA ASP A 74 28.26 34.28 -70.55
C ASP A 74 26.83 34.27 -71.10
N GLY A 75 26.27 35.45 -71.31
CA GLY A 75 24.87 35.66 -71.68
C GLY A 75 23.94 35.97 -70.50
N ASP A 76 24.37 35.82 -69.25
CA ASP A 76 23.53 36.16 -68.09
C ASP A 76 23.31 37.67 -68.01
N GLN A 77 22.06 38.08 -67.88
CA GLN A 77 21.72 39.47 -67.60
C GLN A 77 21.83 39.71 -66.09
N LEU A 78 22.74 40.58 -65.66
CA LEU A 78 23.07 40.80 -64.24
C LEU A 78 23.01 42.28 -63.86
N GLU A 79 22.79 42.52 -62.57
CA GLU A 79 22.97 43.81 -61.91
C GLU A 79 24.12 43.70 -60.92
N VAL A 80 25.11 44.57 -61.07
CA VAL A 80 26.31 44.58 -60.23
C VAL A 80 26.43 45.90 -59.48
N ALA A 81 26.69 45.82 -58.17
CA ALA A 81 27.12 46.97 -57.38
C ALA A 81 28.65 47.02 -57.41
N ALA A 82 29.22 48.09 -57.95
CA ALA A 82 30.65 48.20 -58.18
C ALA A 82 31.19 49.58 -57.85
N GLN A 83 32.47 49.64 -57.48
CA GLN A 83 33.23 50.88 -57.43
C GLN A 83 33.94 51.07 -58.77
N VAL A 84 33.86 52.27 -59.32
CA VAL A 84 34.55 52.61 -60.58
C VAL A 84 36.02 52.87 -60.25
N ASN A 85 36.92 52.15 -60.91
CA ASN A 85 38.35 52.30 -60.74
C ASN A 85 39.02 52.61 -62.07
N PHE A 86 39.96 53.55 -62.08
CA PHE A 86 40.74 53.90 -63.27
C PHE A 86 42.16 53.38 -63.13
N TYR A 87 42.59 52.52 -64.05
CA TYR A 87 43.94 51.98 -64.03
C TYR A 87 44.90 52.91 -64.78
N ALA A 88 45.47 53.88 -64.05
CA ALA A 88 46.33 54.94 -64.59
C ALA A 88 47.46 54.47 -65.54
N PRO A 89 48.12 53.31 -65.34
CA PRO A 89 49.17 52.84 -66.26
C PRO A 89 48.71 52.45 -67.66
N ARG A 90 47.45 52.01 -67.83
CA ARG A 90 46.87 51.66 -69.15
C ARG A 90 45.77 52.61 -69.61
N GLY A 91 45.30 53.50 -68.75
CA GLY A 91 44.21 54.43 -69.05
C GLY A 91 42.85 53.73 -69.20
N GLU A 92 42.65 52.59 -68.54
CA GLU A 92 41.42 51.78 -68.64
C GLU A 92 40.52 51.95 -67.43
N ILE A 93 39.20 52.02 -67.65
CA ILE A 93 38.19 52.02 -66.59
C ILE A 93 37.71 50.59 -66.33
N ASN A 94 37.76 50.17 -65.07
CA ASN A 94 37.28 48.87 -64.61
C ASN A 94 36.30 49.03 -63.45
N LEU A 95 35.33 48.13 -63.36
CA LEU A 95 34.38 48.02 -62.26
C LEU A 95 34.87 47.00 -61.24
N ASN A 96 35.17 47.45 -60.02
CA ASN A 96 35.43 46.56 -58.89
C ASN A 96 34.09 46.15 -58.27
N VAL A 97 33.59 44.98 -58.64
CA VAL A 97 32.28 44.46 -58.25
C VAL A 97 32.33 43.97 -56.80
N GLN A 98 31.41 44.51 -56.00
CA GLN A 98 31.23 44.14 -54.59
C GLN A 98 30.04 43.20 -54.39
N VAL A 99 28.95 43.40 -55.14
CA VAL A 99 27.74 42.57 -55.10
C VAL A 99 27.31 42.27 -56.52
N MET A 100 26.91 41.03 -56.79
CA MET A 100 26.42 40.58 -58.10
C MET A 100 25.10 39.85 -57.90
N ARG A 101 24.07 40.25 -58.66
CA ARG A 101 22.75 39.58 -58.67
C ARG A 101 22.25 39.44 -60.11
N LYS A 102 21.39 38.46 -60.38
CA LYS A 102 20.71 38.36 -61.67
C LYS A 102 19.75 39.55 -61.87
N ALA A 103 19.73 40.10 -63.08
CA ALA A 103 18.83 41.18 -63.44
C ALA A 103 17.38 40.67 -63.36
N GLY A 104 16.51 41.41 -62.68
CA GLY A 104 15.11 41.01 -62.40
C GLY A 104 14.85 40.55 -60.96
N ALA A 105 15.86 40.03 -60.24
CA ALA A 105 15.72 39.64 -58.83
C ALA A 105 15.44 40.84 -57.92
N GLY A 106 15.91 42.05 -58.27
CA GLY A 106 15.65 43.27 -57.51
C GLY A 106 14.17 43.69 -57.49
N ALA A 107 13.46 43.53 -58.62
CA ALA A 107 12.03 43.86 -58.70
C ALA A 107 11.16 42.86 -57.93
N LEU A 108 11.49 41.56 -58.01
CA LEU A 108 10.86 40.53 -57.19
C LEU A 108 11.13 40.78 -55.69
N PHE A 109 12.37 41.08 -55.31
CA PHE A 109 12.67 41.39 -53.91
C PHE A 109 11.96 42.66 -53.40
N GLU A 110 11.89 43.72 -54.20
CA GLU A 110 11.16 44.94 -53.83
C GLU A 110 9.65 44.68 -53.68
N SER A 111 9.06 43.91 -54.60
CA SER A 111 7.65 43.52 -54.51
C SER A 111 7.37 42.61 -53.31
N PHE A 112 8.30 41.72 -52.96
CA PHE A 112 8.22 40.91 -51.74
C PHE A 112 8.22 41.78 -50.49
N LEU A 113 9.14 42.75 -50.39
CA LEU A 113 9.20 43.67 -49.25
C LEU A 113 7.92 44.51 -49.12
N LYS A 114 7.40 45.04 -50.24
CA LYS A 114 6.14 45.78 -50.27
C LYS A 114 4.96 44.92 -49.81
N LEU A 115 4.87 43.69 -50.30
CA LEU A 115 3.80 42.77 -49.92
C LEU A 115 3.92 42.34 -48.46
N LYS A 116 5.13 42.05 -47.99
CA LYS A 116 5.41 41.72 -46.59
C LYS A 116 4.93 42.84 -45.67
N GLN A 117 5.35 44.09 -45.91
CA GLN A 117 4.93 45.24 -45.12
C GLN A 117 3.41 45.44 -45.14
N LYS A 118 2.76 45.26 -46.30
CA LYS A 118 1.31 45.36 -46.44
C LYS A 118 0.59 44.33 -45.55
N LEU A 119 0.96 43.05 -45.63
CA LEU A 119 0.30 41.98 -44.88
C LEU A 119 0.64 42.01 -43.39
N GLU A 120 1.85 42.47 -43.04
CA GLU A 120 2.26 42.71 -41.65
C GLU A 120 1.43 43.83 -41.02
N ALA A 121 1.22 44.94 -41.73
CA ALA A 121 0.37 46.04 -41.27
C ALA A 121 -1.11 45.64 -41.09
N GLU A 122 -1.57 44.63 -41.83
CA GLU A 122 -2.89 44.03 -41.67
C GLU A 122 -2.97 42.99 -40.53
N GLY A 123 -1.85 42.68 -39.86
CA GLY A 123 -1.79 41.74 -38.72
C GLY A 123 -1.77 40.27 -39.10
N LEU A 124 -1.60 39.90 -40.38
CA LEU A 124 -1.65 38.49 -40.82
C LEU A 124 -0.50 37.63 -40.27
N PHE A 125 0.56 38.26 -39.76
CA PHE A 125 1.73 37.55 -39.20
C PHE A 125 1.66 37.42 -37.68
N ASP A 126 0.63 37.98 -37.03
CA ASP A 126 0.55 38.02 -35.58
C ASP A 126 0.50 36.60 -34.99
N PRO A 127 1.39 36.28 -34.03
CA PRO A 127 1.42 34.97 -33.39
C PRO A 127 0.09 34.58 -32.73
N PHE A 128 -0.73 35.56 -32.34
CA PHE A 128 -2.03 35.33 -31.71
C PHE A 128 -3.07 34.69 -32.65
N HIS A 129 -2.90 34.85 -33.97
CA HIS A 129 -3.76 34.22 -34.97
C HIS A 129 -3.33 32.81 -35.37
N LYS A 130 -2.11 32.40 -34.96
CA LYS A 130 -1.55 31.09 -35.30
C LYS A 130 -2.14 29.99 -34.45
N LYS A 131 -2.43 28.86 -35.07
CA LYS A 131 -3.07 27.70 -34.46
C LYS A 131 -2.03 26.71 -33.92
N PRO A 132 -2.33 26.03 -32.81
CA PRO A 132 -1.48 24.97 -32.32
C PRO A 132 -1.51 23.77 -33.28
N ILE A 133 -0.35 23.21 -33.59
CA ILE A 133 -0.23 21.99 -34.38
C ILE A 133 -0.65 20.78 -33.51
N PRO A 134 -1.56 19.90 -34.00
CA PRO A 134 -1.94 18.69 -33.29
C PRO A 134 -0.74 17.78 -33.06
N LYS A 135 -0.55 17.30 -31.82
CA LYS A 135 0.58 16.40 -31.49
C LYS A 135 0.48 15.03 -32.17
N ILE A 136 -0.75 14.54 -32.38
CA ILE A 136 -1.04 13.27 -33.03
C ILE A 136 -2.22 13.52 -33.98
N PRO A 137 -1.97 13.95 -35.23
CA PRO A 137 -3.05 14.15 -36.20
C PRO A 137 -3.65 12.81 -36.62
N ARG A 138 -4.96 12.80 -36.90
CA ARG A 138 -5.68 11.64 -37.45
C ARG A 138 -5.37 11.42 -38.93
N ALA A 139 -5.03 12.47 -39.65
CA ALA A 139 -4.56 12.43 -41.02
C ALA A 139 -3.77 13.71 -41.35
N ILE A 140 -2.80 13.58 -42.25
CA ILE A 140 -1.94 14.69 -42.70
C ILE A 140 -2.23 14.96 -44.18
N GLY A 141 -2.58 16.20 -44.50
CA GLY A 141 -2.70 16.67 -45.88
C GLY A 141 -1.35 17.16 -46.40
N ILE A 142 -0.99 16.83 -47.64
CA ILE A 142 0.22 17.34 -48.28
C ILE A 142 -0.16 18.09 -49.55
N VAL A 143 0.18 19.37 -49.62
CA VAL A 143 0.04 20.20 -50.82
C VAL A 143 1.42 20.36 -51.46
N THR A 144 1.64 19.64 -52.55
CA THR A 144 2.90 19.69 -53.32
C THR A 144 2.72 19.10 -54.73
N SER A 145 3.76 19.13 -55.54
CA SER A 145 3.76 18.48 -56.86
C SER A 145 4.06 16.99 -56.72
N THR A 146 3.33 16.16 -57.48
CA THR A 146 3.55 14.70 -57.54
C THR A 146 4.93 14.32 -58.06
N GLN A 147 5.58 15.21 -58.81
CA GLN A 147 6.90 15.01 -59.38
C GLN A 147 8.03 15.61 -58.54
N ALA A 148 7.71 16.31 -57.44
CA ALA A 148 8.71 16.97 -56.62
C ALA A 148 9.48 15.98 -55.73
N ALA A 149 10.80 16.12 -55.67
CA ALA A 149 11.64 15.37 -54.72
C ALA A 149 11.19 15.57 -53.26
N ALA A 150 10.72 16.77 -52.92
CA ALA A 150 10.19 17.11 -51.61
C ALA A 150 9.04 16.22 -51.15
N LEU A 151 8.19 15.73 -52.07
CA LEU A 151 7.13 14.79 -51.72
C LEU A 151 7.73 13.47 -51.21
N LYS A 152 8.75 12.95 -51.89
CA LYS A 152 9.42 11.71 -51.51
C LYS A 152 10.05 11.84 -50.12
N ASP A 153 10.73 12.95 -49.87
CA ASP A 153 11.38 13.22 -48.59
C ASP A 153 10.38 13.30 -47.43
N VAL A 154 9.24 13.96 -47.64
CA VAL A 154 8.14 14.03 -46.67
C VAL A 154 7.55 12.64 -46.41
N LEU A 155 7.23 11.89 -47.48
CA LEU A 155 6.65 10.55 -47.36
C LEU A 155 7.59 9.58 -46.62
N THR A 156 8.88 9.55 -46.96
CA THR A 156 9.87 8.70 -46.28
C THR A 156 10.01 9.06 -44.80
N THR A 157 9.94 10.36 -44.48
CA THR A 157 9.99 10.83 -43.09
C THR A 157 8.75 10.41 -42.30
N LEU A 158 7.55 10.59 -42.88
CA LEU A 158 6.29 10.20 -42.26
C LEU A 158 6.16 8.67 -42.12
N GLU A 159 6.59 7.89 -43.12
CA GLU A 159 6.59 6.43 -43.05
C GLU A 159 7.50 5.92 -41.92
N ARG A 160 8.67 6.52 -41.74
CA ARG A 160 9.60 6.15 -40.67
C ARG A 160 9.09 6.56 -39.28
N ARG A 161 8.49 7.76 -39.13
CA ARG A 161 8.11 8.29 -37.82
C ARG A 161 6.70 7.92 -37.39
N ALA A 162 5.74 7.91 -38.32
CA ALA A 162 4.32 7.76 -38.01
C ALA A 162 3.56 7.05 -39.15
N SER A 163 3.98 5.84 -39.52
CA SER A 163 3.32 5.00 -40.54
C SER A 163 1.83 4.71 -40.27
N PHE A 164 1.39 4.87 -39.03
CA PHE A 164 0.00 4.68 -38.62
C PHE A 164 -0.92 5.87 -38.96
N ILE A 165 -0.36 7.02 -39.39
CA ILE A 165 -1.12 8.21 -39.74
C ILE A 165 -1.41 8.21 -41.25
N PRO A 166 -2.69 8.20 -41.67
CA PRO A 166 -3.10 8.37 -43.06
C PRO A 166 -2.57 9.68 -43.68
N ILE A 167 -2.12 9.59 -44.92
CA ILE A 167 -1.60 10.72 -45.69
C ILE A 167 -2.52 10.95 -46.89
N ILE A 168 -2.97 12.21 -47.06
CA ILE A 168 -3.80 12.63 -48.20
C ILE A 168 -3.01 13.62 -49.05
N LEU A 169 -2.76 13.27 -50.31
CA LEU A 169 -2.05 14.13 -51.25
C LEU A 169 -3.03 15.02 -52.02
N TYR A 170 -2.81 16.33 -51.93
CA TYR A 170 -3.47 17.35 -52.72
C TYR A 170 -2.49 17.88 -53.77
N PRO A 171 -2.45 17.28 -54.97
CA PRO A 171 -1.44 17.60 -55.97
C PRO A 171 -1.62 19.04 -56.48
N SER A 172 -0.53 19.79 -56.53
CA SER A 172 -0.49 21.16 -57.05
C SER A 172 0.79 21.41 -57.84
N LEU A 173 0.70 22.28 -58.85
CA LEU A 173 1.89 22.93 -59.38
C LEU A 173 2.48 23.82 -58.29
N VAL A 174 3.77 23.65 -58.05
CA VAL A 174 4.49 24.39 -57.01
C VAL A 174 5.42 25.45 -57.60
N GLN A 175 5.70 25.39 -58.91
CA GLN A 175 6.52 26.31 -59.70
C GLN A 175 5.84 26.78 -60.98
N GLY A 176 6.29 27.94 -61.48
CA GLY A 176 5.80 28.54 -62.71
C GLY A 176 4.62 29.49 -62.50
N ALA A 177 4.22 30.16 -63.58
CA ALA A 177 3.20 31.21 -63.53
C ALA A 177 1.81 30.71 -63.06
N GLU A 178 1.48 29.45 -63.31
CA GLU A 178 0.20 28.85 -62.90
C GLU A 178 0.21 28.28 -61.46
N ALA A 179 1.37 28.24 -60.80
CA ALA A 179 1.49 27.64 -59.47
C ALA A 179 0.63 28.32 -58.40
N PRO A 180 0.58 29.66 -58.26
CA PRO A 180 -0.26 30.31 -57.26
C PRO A 180 -1.73 29.89 -57.34
N ALA A 181 -2.31 29.89 -58.54
CA ALA A 181 -3.70 29.52 -58.76
C ALA A 181 -3.97 28.03 -58.46
N ASN A 182 -3.01 27.16 -58.76
CA ASN A 182 -3.11 25.73 -58.44
C ASN A 182 -2.97 25.49 -56.92
N LEU A 183 -2.04 26.17 -56.25
CA LEU A 183 -1.85 26.06 -54.80
C LEU A 183 -3.09 26.49 -54.05
N ILE A 184 -3.71 27.60 -54.46
CA ILE A 184 -4.97 28.09 -53.91
C ILE A 184 -6.08 27.04 -54.07
N LYS A 185 -6.23 26.45 -55.27
CA LYS A 185 -7.25 25.40 -55.51
C LYS A 185 -7.00 24.14 -54.68
N ALA A 186 -5.75 23.69 -54.59
CA ALA A 186 -5.39 22.50 -53.83
C ALA A 186 -5.61 22.72 -52.32
N LEU A 187 -5.22 23.89 -51.80
CA LEU A 187 -5.43 24.26 -50.41
C LEU A 187 -6.92 24.40 -50.08
N GLN A 188 -7.70 25.05 -50.94
CA GLN A 188 -9.16 25.16 -50.78
C GLN A 188 -9.81 23.78 -50.76
N ARG A 189 -9.41 22.88 -51.67
CA ARG A 189 -9.90 21.50 -51.69
C ARG A 189 -9.60 20.74 -50.39
N ALA A 190 -8.42 20.95 -49.82
CA ALA A 190 -8.04 20.34 -48.53
C ALA A 190 -8.90 20.89 -47.38
N GLN A 191 -9.14 22.20 -47.36
CA GLN A 191 -10.00 22.86 -46.37
C GLN A 191 -11.47 22.43 -46.49
N ASP A 192 -11.99 22.36 -47.71
CA ASP A 192 -13.40 22.01 -47.98
C ASP A 192 -13.68 20.53 -47.69
N ALA A 193 -12.73 19.63 -47.98
CA ALA A 193 -12.86 18.21 -47.67
C ALA A 193 -12.86 17.97 -46.15
N ASN A 194 -12.06 18.74 -45.40
CA ASN A 194 -11.95 18.66 -43.94
C ASN A 194 -11.67 17.23 -43.42
N GLU A 195 -10.85 16.48 -44.15
CA GLU A 195 -10.47 15.09 -43.84
C GLU A 195 -9.13 14.99 -43.10
N VAL A 196 -8.41 16.11 -42.95
CA VAL A 196 -7.07 16.19 -42.38
C VAL A 196 -7.02 17.19 -41.22
N ASP A 197 -6.16 16.91 -40.23
CA ASP A 197 -6.03 17.77 -39.05
C ASP A 197 -4.89 18.77 -39.18
N VAL A 198 -3.98 18.57 -40.13
CA VAL A 198 -2.85 19.46 -40.43
C VAL A 198 -2.51 19.37 -41.92
N ILE A 199 -2.13 20.51 -42.51
CA ILE A 199 -1.71 20.58 -43.91
C ILE A 199 -0.23 20.96 -44.00
N LEU A 200 0.53 20.18 -44.74
CA LEU A 200 1.92 20.45 -45.11
C LEU A 200 1.94 21.14 -46.47
N LEU A 201 2.36 22.40 -46.50
CA LEU A 201 2.63 23.13 -47.74
C LEU A 201 4.13 23.05 -48.02
N VAL A 202 4.53 22.20 -48.97
CA VAL A 202 5.95 21.80 -49.10
C VAL A 202 6.49 21.94 -50.52
N ARG A 203 7.74 22.42 -50.58
CA ARG A 203 8.53 22.58 -51.79
C ARG A 203 10.01 22.46 -51.40
N GLY A 204 10.80 21.73 -52.21
CA GLY A 204 12.26 21.70 -52.03
C GLY A 204 12.92 23.06 -52.32
N GLY A 205 14.25 23.12 -52.20
CA GLY A 205 15.01 24.31 -52.57
C GLY A 205 14.87 24.69 -54.05
N GLY A 206 15.17 25.95 -54.36
CA GLY A 206 15.14 26.51 -55.71
C GLY A 206 15.63 27.95 -55.73
N SER A 207 15.67 28.57 -56.91
CA SER A 207 15.94 30.01 -56.97
C SER A 207 14.79 30.83 -56.35
N ILE A 208 14.99 32.13 -56.12
CA ILE A 208 13.91 33.01 -55.67
C ILE A 208 12.73 33.05 -56.66
N GLU A 209 13.00 32.83 -57.95
CA GLU A 209 11.97 32.78 -59.00
C GLU A 209 11.14 31.49 -58.88
N ASP A 210 11.79 30.40 -58.53
CA ASP A 210 11.14 29.12 -58.27
C ASP A 210 10.19 29.24 -57.08
N LEU A 211 10.62 29.83 -55.97
CA LEU A 211 9.82 29.97 -54.75
C LEU A 211 8.79 31.10 -54.82
N TRP A 212 8.80 31.91 -55.89
CA TRP A 212 7.95 33.09 -56.00
C TRP A 212 6.45 32.78 -55.93
N ALA A 213 6.03 31.58 -56.33
CA ALA A 213 4.64 31.16 -56.26
C ALA A 213 4.02 31.22 -54.84
N PHE A 214 4.87 31.14 -53.81
CA PHE A 214 4.48 31.22 -52.40
C PHE A 214 4.39 32.66 -51.85
N ASN A 215 4.74 33.65 -52.69
CA ASN A 215 4.61 35.08 -52.39
C ASN A 215 3.32 35.70 -52.95
N ASP A 216 2.33 34.89 -53.33
CA ASP A 216 1.05 35.39 -53.82
C ASP A 216 0.14 35.89 -52.68
N GLU A 217 -0.43 37.08 -52.84
CA GLU A 217 -1.29 37.71 -51.82
C GLU A 217 -2.56 36.89 -51.52
N LYS A 218 -3.17 36.27 -52.55
CA LYS A 218 -4.41 35.50 -52.35
C LYS A 218 -4.11 34.19 -51.62
N LEU A 219 -2.99 33.54 -51.95
CA LEU A 219 -2.53 32.37 -51.21
C LEU A 219 -2.27 32.70 -49.74
N ALA A 220 -1.54 33.80 -49.47
CA ALA A 220 -1.29 34.27 -48.10
C ALA A 220 -2.59 34.47 -47.31
N ARG A 221 -3.58 35.17 -47.88
CA ARG A 221 -4.88 35.39 -47.24
C ARG A 221 -5.66 34.09 -47.02
N LEU A 222 -5.52 33.11 -47.91
CA LEU A 222 -6.15 31.79 -47.77
C LEU A 222 -5.51 30.98 -46.63
N ILE A 223 -4.19 31.03 -46.49
CA ILE A 223 -3.46 30.39 -45.39
C ILE A 223 -3.91 30.99 -44.05
N ALA A 224 -3.92 32.32 -43.92
CA ALA A 224 -4.34 33.01 -42.69
C ALA A 224 -5.77 32.66 -42.25
N LYS A 225 -6.68 32.42 -43.21
CA LYS A 225 -8.09 32.11 -42.95
C LYS A 225 -8.37 30.61 -42.86
N SER A 226 -7.36 29.76 -43.09
CA SER A 226 -7.53 28.31 -43.11
C SER A 226 -8.10 27.83 -41.80
N PRO A 227 -9.17 27.00 -41.76
CA PRO A 227 -9.65 26.39 -40.52
C PRO A 227 -8.67 25.35 -39.95
N ILE A 228 -7.93 24.67 -40.83
CA ILE A 228 -6.95 23.62 -40.51
C ILE A 228 -5.56 24.25 -40.37
N PRO A 229 -4.75 23.89 -39.35
CA PRO A 229 -3.40 24.41 -39.20
C PRO A 229 -2.48 24.02 -40.37
N ILE A 230 -1.65 24.96 -40.81
CA ILE A 230 -0.74 24.82 -41.95
C ILE A 230 0.71 24.93 -41.48
N ILE A 231 1.52 23.94 -41.86
CA ILE A 231 2.97 23.98 -41.72
C ILE A 231 3.59 24.27 -43.08
N SER A 232 4.37 25.35 -43.18
CA SER A 232 5.12 25.66 -44.38
C SER A 232 6.51 25.02 -44.31
N GLY A 233 6.86 24.25 -45.33
CA GLY A 233 8.19 23.66 -45.52
C GLY A 233 8.70 23.97 -46.92
N VAL A 234 8.81 25.27 -47.23
CA VAL A 234 9.19 25.79 -48.56
C VAL A 234 10.64 26.26 -48.52
N GLY A 235 11.51 25.62 -49.31
CA GLY A 235 12.92 26.03 -49.45
C GLY A 235 13.85 25.51 -48.34
N HIS A 236 14.91 26.27 -48.05
CA HIS A 236 15.89 26.04 -46.98
C HIS A 236 15.87 27.16 -45.92
N GLU A 237 16.76 27.10 -44.93
CA GLU A 237 16.80 28.03 -43.79
C GLU A 237 16.84 29.53 -44.20
N THR A 238 17.50 29.86 -45.30
CA THR A 238 17.66 31.24 -45.82
C THR A 238 16.52 31.69 -46.72
N ASP A 239 15.68 30.77 -47.18
CA ASP A 239 14.60 31.04 -48.13
C ASP A 239 13.35 31.38 -47.31
N PHE A 240 12.92 32.64 -47.37
CA PHE A 240 11.71 33.10 -46.70
C PHE A 240 10.68 33.53 -47.74
N THR A 241 9.48 32.97 -47.65
CA THR A 241 8.33 33.32 -48.47
C THR A 241 7.21 33.91 -47.61
N ILE A 242 6.26 34.61 -48.23
CA ILE A 242 5.09 35.14 -47.53
C ILE A 242 4.27 34.00 -46.90
N ALA A 243 4.16 32.85 -47.59
CA ALA A 243 3.51 31.66 -47.05
C ALA A 243 4.13 31.22 -45.71
N ASP A 244 5.46 31.31 -45.54
CA ASP A 244 6.13 30.95 -44.28
C ASP A 244 5.77 31.89 -43.12
N PHE A 245 5.57 33.18 -43.40
CA PHE A 245 5.21 34.16 -42.38
C PHE A 245 3.76 33.97 -41.91
N VAL A 246 2.86 33.66 -42.84
CA VAL A 246 1.43 33.50 -42.56
C VAL A 246 1.09 32.11 -42.01
N ALA A 247 1.86 31.08 -42.35
CA ALA A 247 1.64 29.74 -41.83
C ALA A 247 1.68 29.70 -40.29
N ASP A 248 0.95 28.76 -39.71
CA ASP A 248 0.89 28.56 -38.27
C ASP A 248 2.25 28.12 -37.71
N LEU A 249 2.99 27.34 -38.50
CA LEU A 249 4.35 26.93 -38.18
C LEU A 249 5.23 26.92 -39.43
N ARG A 250 6.42 27.51 -39.34
CA ARG A 250 7.47 27.40 -40.35
C ARG A 250 8.39 26.24 -40.01
N ALA A 251 8.67 25.41 -41.01
CA ALA A 251 9.73 24.42 -41.00
C ALA A 251 10.85 24.84 -41.97
N PRO A 252 12.12 24.61 -41.64
CA PRO A 252 13.26 25.01 -42.48
C PRO A 252 13.39 24.17 -43.76
N THR A 253 12.79 22.97 -43.80
CA THR A 253 12.83 22.06 -44.95
C THR A 253 11.53 21.24 -45.04
N PRO A 254 11.23 20.63 -46.20
CA PRO A 254 10.13 19.68 -46.32
C PRO A 254 10.22 18.53 -45.30
N THR A 255 11.41 17.98 -45.07
CA THR A 255 11.63 16.92 -44.08
C THR A 255 11.30 17.39 -42.67
N ALA A 256 11.75 18.58 -42.27
CA ALA A 256 11.44 19.15 -40.97
C ALA A 256 9.94 19.43 -40.81
N ALA A 257 9.23 19.79 -41.89
CA ALA A 257 7.78 19.96 -41.86
C ALA A 257 7.08 18.64 -41.50
N ALA A 258 7.53 17.53 -42.10
CA ALA A 258 7.05 16.19 -41.75
C ALA A 258 7.36 15.82 -40.29
N GLU A 259 8.56 16.15 -39.81
CA GLU A 259 8.96 15.89 -38.41
C GLU A 259 8.15 16.68 -37.39
N LEU A 260 7.74 17.91 -37.73
CA LEU A 260 6.92 18.76 -36.87
C LEU A 260 5.43 18.39 -36.90
N ALA A 261 4.94 17.84 -38.01
CA ALA A 261 3.56 17.38 -38.14
C ALA A 261 3.28 16.02 -37.48
N ALA A 262 4.30 15.17 -37.34
CA ALA A 262 4.12 13.78 -36.90
C ALA A 262 4.93 13.44 -35.64
N PRO A 263 4.32 12.71 -34.69
CA PRO A 263 5.03 12.21 -33.52
C PRO A 263 6.03 11.11 -33.92
N ASP A 264 6.95 10.80 -33.01
CA ASP A 264 7.85 9.66 -33.17
C ASP A 264 7.24 8.38 -32.59
N CYS A 265 6.94 7.40 -33.45
CA CYS A 265 6.35 6.12 -33.06
C CYS A 265 7.21 5.39 -32.01
N LEU A 266 8.54 5.44 -32.12
CA LEU A 266 9.43 4.80 -31.14
C LEU A 266 9.36 5.48 -29.78
N GLU A 267 9.19 6.80 -29.75
CA GLU A 267 9.00 7.55 -28.51
C GLU A 267 7.65 7.24 -27.88
N LEU A 268 6.57 7.18 -28.68
CA LEU A 268 5.25 6.79 -28.21
C LEU A 268 5.24 5.38 -27.60
N LEU A 269 5.88 4.41 -28.27
CA LEU A 269 6.01 3.04 -27.75
C LEU A 269 6.79 3.01 -26.43
N ARG A 270 7.93 3.71 -26.34
CA ARG A 270 8.70 3.83 -25.09
C ARG A 270 7.88 4.44 -23.96
N ASN A 271 7.04 5.43 -24.26
CA ASN A 271 6.16 6.04 -23.28
C ASN A 271 5.10 5.05 -22.78
N ILE A 272 4.53 4.24 -23.67
CA ILE A 272 3.57 3.18 -23.31
C ILE A 272 4.24 2.13 -22.42
N ASP A 273 5.44 1.66 -22.78
CA ASP A 273 6.21 0.70 -21.98
C ASP A 273 6.51 1.25 -20.58
N GLY A 274 6.95 2.51 -20.50
CA GLY A 274 7.20 3.18 -19.22
C GLY A 274 5.94 3.31 -18.34
N ILE A 275 4.78 3.55 -18.96
CA ILE A 275 3.49 3.57 -18.25
C ILE A 275 3.12 2.16 -17.75
N ASN A 276 3.30 1.13 -18.58
CA ASN A 276 3.03 -0.26 -18.22
C ASN A 276 3.90 -0.73 -17.05
N ASP A 277 5.21 -0.45 -17.10
CA ASP A 277 6.14 -0.78 -16.02
C ASP A 277 5.78 -0.07 -14.72
N ARG A 278 5.40 1.22 -14.81
CA ARG A 278 4.95 1.99 -13.65
C ARG A 278 3.66 1.40 -13.06
N MET A 279 2.70 1.06 -13.90
CA MET A 279 1.45 0.43 -13.46
C MET A 279 1.73 -0.91 -12.76
N ALA A 280 2.55 -1.78 -13.35
CA ALA A 280 2.92 -3.07 -12.76
C ALA A 280 3.57 -2.91 -11.39
N ARG A 281 4.49 -1.95 -11.23
CA ARG A 281 5.13 -1.64 -9.93
C ARG A 281 4.10 -1.19 -8.89
N LEU A 282 3.23 -0.24 -9.23
CA LEU A 282 2.23 0.28 -8.29
C LEU A 282 1.21 -0.79 -7.88
N THR A 283 0.78 -1.63 -8.82
CA THR A 283 -0.11 -2.76 -8.53
C THR A 283 0.55 -3.76 -7.58
N ARG A 284 1.83 -4.11 -7.82
CA ARG A 284 2.58 -5.01 -6.93
C ARG A 284 2.72 -4.41 -5.52
N GLN A 285 3.12 -3.15 -5.41
CA GLN A 285 3.20 -2.45 -4.13
C GLN A 285 1.85 -2.44 -3.39
N ARG A 286 0.75 -2.25 -4.11
CA ARG A 286 -0.58 -2.29 -3.51
C ARG A 286 -0.94 -3.68 -3.00
N LEU A 287 -0.67 -4.72 -3.79
CA LEU A 287 -0.89 -6.10 -3.38
C LEU A 287 -0.06 -6.48 -2.15
N ASP A 288 1.22 -6.10 -2.12
CA ASP A 288 2.10 -6.35 -0.98
C ASP A 288 1.59 -5.64 0.30
N THR A 289 1.11 -4.40 0.16
CA THR A 289 0.53 -3.64 1.28
C THR A 289 -0.75 -4.28 1.81
N GLU A 290 -1.66 -4.72 0.93
CA GLU A 290 -2.89 -5.39 1.35
C GLU A 290 -2.61 -6.79 1.92
N ALA A 291 -1.60 -7.51 1.40
CA ALA A 291 -1.16 -8.79 1.95
C ALA A 291 -0.64 -8.63 3.39
N GLN A 292 0.26 -7.66 3.62
CA GLN A 292 0.75 -7.33 4.98
C GLN A 292 -0.39 -6.92 5.92
N ARG A 293 -1.36 -6.15 5.41
CA ARG A 293 -2.54 -5.77 6.19
C ARG A 293 -3.37 -7.00 6.57
N LEU A 294 -3.57 -7.94 5.65
CA LEU A 294 -4.27 -9.19 5.91
C LEU A 294 -3.54 -10.04 6.95
N ASP A 295 -2.22 -10.16 6.85
CA ASP A 295 -1.39 -10.87 7.84
C ASP A 295 -1.52 -10.23 9.23
N HIS A 296 -1.45 -8.89 9.31
CA HIS A 296 -1.65 -8.17 10.57
C HIS A 296 -3.06 -8.38 11.14
N LEU A 297 -4.09 -8.38 10.30
CA LEU A 297 -5.47 -8.64 10.73
C LEU A 297 -5.65 -10.08 11.21
N LEU A 298 -5.05 -11.07 10.53
CA LEU A 298 -5.05 -12.47 10.94
C LEU A 298 -4.34 -12.66 12.29
N LEU A 299 -3.17 -12.05 12.48
CA LEU A 299 -2.47 -12.06 13.77
C LEU A 299 -3.33 -11.44 14.88
N ARG A 300 -3.95 -10.28 14.62
CA ARG A 300 -4.86 -9.64 15.59
C ARG A 300 -6.07 -10.52 15.89
N LEU A 301 -6.66 -11.16 14.89
CA LEU A 301 -7.80 -12.07 15.09
C LEU A 301 -7.39 -13.26 15.97
N ASN A 302 -6.23 -13.88 15.67
CA ASN A 302 -5.70 -15.00 16.44
C ASN A 302 -5.32 -14.62 17.89
N HIS A 303 -4.84 -13.38 18.10
CA HIS A 303 -4.53 -12.88 19.44
C HIS A 303 -5.77 -12.36 20.21
N SER A 304 -6.78 -11.84 19.52
CA SER A 304 -7.97 -11.22 20.14
C SER A 304 -9.09 -12.21 20.41
N ILE A 305 -9.03 -13.44 19.87
CA ILE A 305 -9.90 -14.53 20.28
C ILE A 305 -9.18 -15.26 21.42
N PRO A 306 -9.59 -15.09 22.68
CA PRO A 306 -9.04 -15.88 23.76
C PRO A 306 -9.32 -17.33 23.43
N ASN A 307 -8.29 -18.18 23.46
CA ASN A 307 -8.39 -19.58 23.10
C ASN A 307 -9.67 -20.15 23.75
N PRO A 308 -10.69 -20.56 22.96
CA PRO A 308 -11.98 -20.97 23.52
C PRO A 308 -11.82 -22.14 24.49
N ALA A 309 -10.74 -22.93 24.36
CA ALA A 309 -10.37 -23.93 25.36
C ALA A 309 -9.99 -23.29 26.71
N GLN A 310 -9.18 -22.22 26.73
CA GLN A 310 -8.82 -21.52 27.97
C GLN A 310 -10.04 -20.89 28.65
N MET A 311 -10.95 -20.27 27.89
CA MET A 311 -12.21 -19.75 28.43
C MET A 311 -13.08 -20.86 29.04
N ARG A 312 -13.21 -22.01 28.37
CA ARG A 312 -13.94 -23.18 28.91
C ARG A 312 -13.28 -23.72 30.18
N THR A 313 -11.95 -23.77 30.23
CA THR A 313 -11.21 -24.20 31.42
C THR A 313 -11.45 -23.22 32.58
N GLN A 314 -11.39 -21.92 32.33
CA GLN A 314 -11.65 -20.90 33.36
C GLN A 314 -13.10 -20.96 33.87
N GLN A 315 -14.08 -21.12 32.97
CA GLN A 315 -15.48 -21.30 33.33
C GLN A 315 -15.68 -22.56 34.19
N THR A 316 -15.04 -23.66 33.83
CA THR A 316 -15.10 -24.93 34.59
C THR A 316 -14.50 -24.76 35.99
N LEU A 317 -13.36 -24.09 36.11
CA LEU A 317 -12.72 -23.80 37.40
C LEU A 317 -13.61 -22.93 38.29
N LEU A 318 -14.21 -21.87 37.73
CA LEU A 318 -15.12 -20.99 38.47
C LEU A 318 -16.38 -21.73 38.93
N ASN A 319 -16.96 -22.57 38.07
CA ASN A 319 -18.13 -23.38 38.42
C ASN A 319 -17.80 -24.38 39.54
N ASN A 320 -16.66 -25.07 39.45
CA ASN A 320 -16.20 -25.98 40.49
C ASN A 320 -15.97 -25.26 41.84
N ARG A 321 -15.43 -24.03 41.81
CA ARG A 321 -15.29 -23.20 43.03
C ARG A 321 -16.64 -22.82 43.62
N LEU A 322 -17.60 -22.42 42.80
CA LEU A 322 -18.95 -22.07 43.24
C LEU A 322 -19.65 -23.27 43.88
N VAL A 323 -19.63 -24.43 43.23
CA VAL A 323 -20.24 -25.67 43.76
C VAL A 323 -19.62 -26.05 45.10
N ARG A 324 -18.29 -25.97 45.23
CA ARG A 324 -17.61 -26.24 46.52
C ARG A 324 -18.05 -25.27 47.61
N ALA A 325 -18.05 -23.96 47.34
CA ALA A 325 -18.43 -22.95 48.32
C ALA A 325 -19.89 -23.12 48.79
N VAL A 326 -20.81 -23.43 47.87
CA VAL A 326 -22.22 -23.71 48.19
C VAL A 326 -22.34 -24.96 49.07
N ASN A 327 -21.65 -26.04 48.71
CA ASN A 327 -21.70 -27.29 49.47
C ASN A 327 -21.10 -27.15 50.87
N GLU A 328 -19.99 -26.42 51.02
CA GLU A 328 -19.39 -26.11 52.32
C GLU A 328 -20.34 -25.26 53.19
N LYS A 329 -21.02 -24.28 52.58
CA LYS A 329 -22.01 -23.47 53.29
C LYS A 329 -23.24 -24.30 53.72
N LEU A 330 -23.75 -25.16 52.85
CA LEU A 330 -24.86 -26.06 53.19
C LEU A 330 -24.46 -27.05 54.29
N ARG A 331 -23.26 -27.63 54.20
CA ARG A 331 -22.74 -28.57 55.21
C ARG A 331 -22.59 -27.91 56.57
N SER A 332 -22.02 -26.70 56.63
CA SER A 332 -21.87 -25.96 57.88
C SER A 332 -23.23 -25.57 58.48
N SER A 333 -24.19 -25.12 57.67
CA SER A 333 -25.57 -24.85 58.13
C SER A 333 -26.24 -26.12 58.66
N HIS A 334 -26.10 -27.26 57.97
CA HIS A 334 -26.68 -28.53 58.42
C HIS A 334 -26.05 -28.99 59.74
N GLN A 335 -24.73 -28.86 59.89
CA GLN A 335 -24.03 -29.16 61.15
C GLN A 335 -24.51 -28.27 62.30
N GLN A 336 -24.76 -26.97 62.05
CA GLN A 336 -25.33 -26.06 63.05
C GLN A 336 -26.73 -26.50 63.48
N VAL A 337 -27.61 -26.84 62.53
CA VAL A 337 -28.95 -27.35 62.83
C VAL A 337 -28.86 -28.61 63.68
N THR A 338 -28.04 -29.59 63.30
CA THR A 338 -27.86 -30.83 64.06
C THR A 338 -27.30 -30.57 65.47
N TYR A 339 -26.39 -29.60 65.62
CA TYR A 339 -25.86 -29.18 66.92
C TYR A 339 -26.94 -28.55 67.81
N PHE A 340 -27.78 -27.67 67.27
CA PHE A 340 -28.88 -27.09 68.03
C PHE A 340 -29.96 -28.13 68.37
N GLN A 341 -30.24 -29.06 67.46
CA GLN A 341 -31.15 -30.18 67.70
C GLN A 341 -30.66 -31.07 68.85
N SER A 342 -29.37 -31.43 68.87
CA SER A 342 -28.80 -32.26 69.94
C SER A 342 -28.78 -31.54 71.28
N ARG A 343 -28.55 -30.22 71.30
CA ARG A 343 -28.69 -29.40 72.53
C ARG A 343 -30.12 -29.36 73.05
N LEU A 344 -31.10 -29.16 72.17
CA LEU A 344 -32.51 -29.19 72.55
C LEU A 344 -32.91 -30.56 73.12
N ASP A 345 -32.47 -31.63 72.46
CA ASP A 345 -32.70 -33.00 72.90
C ASP A 345 -32.08 -33.32 74.27
N ALA A 346 -30.88 -32.79 74.55
CA ALA A 346 -30.18 -32.98 75.82
C ALA A 346 -30.85 -32.22 76.98
N ILE A 347 -31.48 -31.08 76.70
CA ILE A 347 -32.19 -30.27 77.70
C ILE A 347 -33.65 -30.73 77.86
N SER A 348 -34.15 -31.60 76.96
CA SER A 348 -35.53 -32.07 76.95
C SER A 348 -35.94 -32.72 78.28
N PRO A 349 -36.88 -32.10 79.03
CA PRO A 349 -37.36 -32.64 80.31
C PRO A 349 -37.98 -34.03 80.14
N ILE A 350 -38.54 -34.33 78.97
CA ILE A 350 -39.23 -35.59 78.67
C ILE A 350 -38.26 -36.77 78.69
N LYS A 351 -37.05 -36.64 78.09
CA LYS A 351 -36.05 -37.72 78.13
C LYS A 351 -35.54 -37.94 79.55
N ARG A 352 -35.26 -36.86 80.29
CA ARG A 352 -34.82 -36.93 81.69
C ARG A 352 -35.87 -37.59 82.57
N LEU A 353 -37.14 -37.21 82.45
CA LEU A 353 -38.25 -37.82 83.21
C LEU A 353 -38.37 -39.31 82.91
N LYS A 354 -38.23 -39.74 81.65
CA LYS A 354 -38.28 -41.15 81.28
C LYS A 354 -37.14 -41.95 81.90
N THR A 355 -35.91 -41.42 81.88
CA THR A 355 -34.76 -42.08 82.49
C THR A 355 -34.92 -42.17 84.01
N GLU A 356 -35.34 -41.10 84.68
CA GLU A 356 -35.57 -41.09 86.13
C GLU A 356 -36.72 -42.03 86.54
N GLN A 357 -37.78 -42.13 85.75
CA GLN A 357 -38.86 -43.12 85.97
C GLN A 357 -38.33 -44.57 85.92
N GLN A 358 -37.49 -44.90 84.94
CA GLN A 358 -36.87 -46.23 84.86
C GLN A 358 -35.97 -46.53 86.06
N VAL A 359 -35.23 -45.52 86.54
CA VAL A 359 -34.39 -45.65 87.74
C VAL A 359 -35.25 -45.90 88.99
N ILE A 360 -36.38 -45.20 89.12
CA ILE A 360 -37.33 -45.42 90.23
C ILE A 360 -37.92 -46.84 90.17
N GLU A 361 -38.33 -47.32 88.99
CA GLU A 361 -38.83 -48.70 88.82
C GLU A 361 -37.78 -49.75 89.23
N GLN A 362 -36.51 -49.55 88.84
CA GLN A 362 -35.40 -50.42 89.25
C GLN A 362 -35.18 -50.43 90.76
N TYR A 363 -35.23 -49.26 91.41
CA TYR A 363 -35.09 -49.18 92.87
C TYR A 363 -36.26 -49.84 93.60
N GLN A 364 -37.50 -49.69 93.09
CA GLN A 364 -38.68 -50.35 93.64
C GLN A 364 -38.55 -51.88 93.59
N GLN A 365 -38.15 -52.44 92.44
CA GLN A 365 -37.89 -53.87 92.29
C GLN A 365 -36.78 -54.35 93.22
N ARG A 366 -35.70 -53.59 93.34
CA ARG A 366 -34.56 -53.95 94.19
C ARG A 366 -34.92 -53.98 95.68
N ILE A 367 -35.73 -53.02 96.15
CA ILE A 367 -36.21 -52.99 97.54
C ILE A 367 -37.08 -54.21 97.83
N GLN A 368 -38.01 -54.55 96.94
CA GLN A 368 -38.89 -55.71 97.11
C GLN A 368 -38.08 -57.01 97.25
N LEU A 369 -37.14 -57.25 96.33
CA LEU A 369 -36.28 -58.44 96.36
C LEU A 369 -35.41 -58.49 97.62
N THR A 370 -34.84 -57.35 98.02
CA THR A 370 -33.97 -57.28 99.21
C THR A 370 -34.76 -57.53 100.51
N MET A 371 -35.97 -56.96 100.62
CA MET A 371 -36.86 -57.18 101.76
C MET A 371 -37.29 -58.65 101.86
N GLN A 372 -37.65 -59.27 100.74
CA GLN A 372 -38.06 -60.67 100.70
C GLN A 372 -36.91 -61.61 101.09
N SER A 373 -35.71 -61.39 100.58
CA SER A 373 -34.52 -62.15 100.93
C SER A 373 -34.15 -62.00 102.42
N ARG A 374 -34.23 -60.77 102.95
CA ARG A 374 -33.93 -60.51 104.37
C ARG A 374 -34.95 -61.17 105.30
N TYR A 375 -36.24 -61.11 104.96
CA TYR A 375 -37.29 -61.81 105.68
C TYR A 375 -37.06 -63.33 105.71
N GLN A 376 -36.74 -63.94 104.55
CA GLN A 376 -36.46 -65.38 104.48
C GLN A 376 -35.23 -65.78 105.31
N SER A 377 -34.18 -64.96 105.32
CA SER A 377 -32.97 -65.22 106.09
C SER A 377 -33.24 -65.19 107.60
N GLU A 378 -33.94 -64.18 108.11
CA GLU A 378 -34.30 -64.08 109.52
C GLU A 378 -35.27 -65.19 109.95
N PHE A 379 -36.24 -65.54 109.09
CA PHE A 379 -37.16 -66.65 109.36
C PHE A 379 -36.40 -67.99 109.49
N SER A 380 -35.46 -68.25 108.58
CA SER A 380 -34.62 -69.45 108.61
C SER A 380 -33.74 -69.50 109.86
N LYS A 381 -33.19 -68.35 110.27
CA LYS A 381 -32.39 -68.22 111.50
C LYS A 381 -33.22 -68.52 112.75
N SER A 382 -34.45 -68.02 112.80
CA SER A 382 -35.39 -68.32 113.90
C SER A 382 -35.73 -69.81 113.98
N GLN A 383 -35.96 -70.46 112.84
CA GLN A 383 -36.22 -71.90 112.77
C GLN A 383 -35.03 -72.73 113.30
N TYR A 384 -33.81 -72.34 112.90
CA TYR A 384 -32.58 -72.99 113.36
C TYR A 384 -32.39 -72.88 114.88
N LEU A 385 -32.58 -71.68 115.44
CA LEU A 385 -32.48 -71.45 116.89
C LEU A 385 -33.52 -72.27 117.66
N LYS A 386 -34.75 -72.42 117.13
CA LYS A 386 -35.77 -73.28 117.71
C LYS A 386 -35.34 -74.75 117.77
N MET A 387 -34.79 -75.28 116.67
CA MET A 387 -34.27 -76.65 116.63
C MET A 387 -33.12 -76.89 117.62
N GLN A 388 -32.20 -75.93 117.78
CA GLN A 388 -31.12 -76.04 118.77
C GLN A 388 -31.67 -76.10 120.21
N LEU A 389 -32.67 -75.28 120.51
CA LEU A 389 -33.33 -75.25 121.81
C LEU A 389 -34.01 -76.59 122.13
N GLU A 390 -34.67 -77.20 121.15
CA GLU A 390 -35.30 -78.52 121.30
C GLU A 390 -34.27 -79.65 121.51
N ALA A 391 -33.09 -79.57 120.89
CA ALA A 391 -32.04 -80.59 121.02
C ALA A 391 -31.33 -80.60 122.39
N LEU A 392 -31.37 -79.47 123.12
CA LEU A 392 -30.74 -79.32 124.44
C LEU A 392 -31.68 -79.63 125.62
N SER A 393 -32.93 -80.04 125.34
CA SER A 393 -33.93 -80.34 126.38
C SER A 393 -33.72 -81.74 127.00
N PRO A 394 -33.58 -81.86 128.34
CA PRO A 394 -33.32 -83.14 129.02
C PRO A 394 -34.42 -84.20 128.82
N ASP A 395 -35.66 -83.77 128.58
CA ASP A 395 -36.84 -84.63 128.51
C ASP A 395 -36.77 -85.66 127.36
N ARG A 396 -36.21 -85.27 126.20
CA ARG A 396 -36.00 -86.20 125.07
C ARG A 396 -34.92 -87.26 125.34
N THR A 397 -33.99 -86.99 126.24
CA THR A 397 -32.97 -87.97 126.66
C THR A 397 -33.61 -89.09 127.49
N LEU A 398 -34.60 -88.75 128.34
CA LEU A 398 -35.36 -89.72 129.11
C LEU A 398 -36.32 -90.52 128.22
N GLU A 399 -36.98 -89.89 127.22
CA GLU A 399 -37.84 -90.59 126.23
C GLU A 399 -37.11 -91.66 125.41
N ARG A 400 -35.78 -91.55 125.24
CA ARG A 400 -34.96 -92.53 124.51
C ARG A 400 -34.62 -93.78 125.33
N GLY A 401 -35.18 -93.94 126.53
CA GLY A 401 -35.02 -95.13 127.37
C GLY A 401 -33.83 -95.07 128.34
N TYR A 402 -33.20 -93.90 128.50
CA TYR A 402 -32.20 -93.67 129.54
C TYR A 402 -32.89 -93.31 130.85
N SER A 403 -32.33 -93.76 131.97
CA SER A 403 -32.85 -93.47 133.30
C SER A 403 -31.86 -92.63 134.10
N LEU A 404 -32.36 -91.62 134.82
CA LEU A 404 -31.57 -90.72 135.65
C LEU A 404 -31.62 -91.21 137.09
N VAL A 405 -30.47 -91.58 137.66
CA VAL A 405 -30.38 -91.99 139.06
C VAL A 405 -30.10 -90.76 139.93
N LEU A 406 -30.98 -90.50 140.89
CA LEU A 406 -30.96 -89.36 141.81
C LEU A 406 -30.81 -89.85 143.26
N GLU A 407 -29.98 -89.17 144.04
CA GLU A 407 -29.90 -89.30 145.49
C GLU A 407 -30.27 -87.95 146.11
N ASN A 408 -31.34 -87.90 146.90
CA ASN A 408 -31.88 -86.66 147.49
C ASN A 408 -32.03 -85.50 146.47
N GLY A 409 -32.49 -85.82 145.25
CA GLY A 409 -32.72 -84.84 144.18
C GLY A 409 -31.48 -84.39 143.40
N LYS A 410 -30.30 -84.97 143.64
CA LYS A 410 -29.08 -84.69 142.87
C LYS A 410 -28.67 -85.89 142.01
N PRO A 411 -28.27 -85.69 140.74
CA PRO A 411 -27.91 -86.81 139.86
C PRO A 411 -26.59 -87.44 140.29
N VAL A 412 -26.64 -88.76 140.49
CA VAL A 412 -25.46 -89.58 140.79
C VAL A 412 -24.77 -89.91 139.49
N ARG A 413 -23.63 -89.27 139.22
CA ARG A 413 -22.88 -89.43 137.96
C ARG A 413 -21.78 -90.48 138.05
N ASN A 414 -21.33 -90.80 139.26
CA ASN A 414 -20.21 -91.70 139.48
C ASN A 414 -20.70 -92.97 140.20
N PRO A 415 -20.51 -94.17 139.63
CA PRO A 415 -20.99 -95.41 140.23
C PRO A 415 -20.45 -95.68 141.64
N ARG A 416 -19.29 -95.10 142.02
CA ARG A 416 -18.70 -95.24 143.36
C ARG A 416 -19.50 -94.55 144.47
N GLN A 417 -20.42 -93.66 144.11
CA GLN A 417 -21.28 -92.95 145.06
C GLN A 417 -22.50 -93.78 145.48
N LEU A 418 -22.76 -94.91 144.80
CA LEU A 418 -23.88 -95.79 145.14
C LEU A 418 -23.50 -96.71 146.30
N GLN A 419 -24.31 -96.70 147.35
CA GLN A 419 -24.14 -97.56 148.53
C GLN A 419 -25.24 -98.61 148.61
N VAL A 420 -24.86 -99.82 149.02
CA VAL A 420 -25.77 -100.94 149.24
C VAL A 420 -26.67 -100.63 150.44
N GLN A 421 -27.98 -100.89 150.33
CA GLN A 421 -29.05 -100.57 151.30
C GLN A 421 -29.47 -99.08 151.45
N HIS A 422 -28.97 -98.17 150.62
CA HIS A 422 -29.52 -96.80 150.52
C HIS A 422 -30.59 -96.70 149.42
N SER A 423 -31.61 -95.85 149.65
CA SER A 423 -32.70 -95.62 148.68
C SER A 423 -32.32 -94.54 147.66
N TYR A 424 -32.38 -94.88 146.38
CA TYR A 424 -32.18 -93.98 145.25
C TYR A 424 -33.47 -93.81 144.46
N THR A 425 -33.66 -92.64 143.83
CA THR A 425 -34.80 -92.40 142.95
C THR A 425 -34.34 -92.49 141.50
N ILE A 426 -34.94 -93.37 140.72
CA ILE A 426 -34.69 -93.47 139.29
C ILE A 426 -35.83 -92.75 138.57
N GLU A 427 -35.50 -91.72 137.80
CA GLU A 427 -36.43 -90.97 136.99
C GLU A 427 -36.32 -91.42 135.52
N MET A 428 -37.48 -91.72 134.93
CA MET A 428 -37.64 -92.18 133.56
C MET A 428 -38.69 -91.32 132.86
N ALA A 429 -38.81 -91.43 131.53
CA ALA A 429 -39.67 -90.59 130.70
C ALA A 429 -41.11 -90.40 131.22
N GLN A 430 -41.66 -91.41 131.90
CA GLN A 430 -43.06 -91.43 132.34
C GLN A 430 -43.24 -91.48 133.86
N GLY A 431 -42.17 -91.24 134.63
CA GLY A 431 -42.26 -91.13 136.09
C GLY A 431 -40.99 -91.58 136.83
N SER A 432 -41.05 -91.51 138.15
CA SER A 432 -39.94 -91.84 139.05
C SER A 432 -40.27 -93.01 139.96
N THR A 433 -39.30 -93.90 140.23
CA THR A 433 -39.44 -95.00 141.20
C THR A 433 -38.29 -95.00 142.19
N GLN A 434 -38.54 -95.48 143.42
CA GLN A 434 -37.49 -95.67 144.41
C GLN A 434 -36.95 -97.10 144.36
N VAL A 435 -35.63 -97.23 144.39
CA VAL A 435 -34.93 -98.52 144.39
C VAL A 435 -33.84 -98.53 145.45
N GLN A 436 -33.56 -99.72 145.97
CA GLN A 436 -32.37 -99.99 146.79
C GLN A 436 -31.51 -101.01 146.06
N PHE A 437 -30.21 -100.74 145.96
CA PHE A 437 -29.28 -101.67 145.31
C PHE A 437 -28.89 -102.78 146.29
N ALA A 438 -29.05 -104.04 145.85
CA ALA A 438 -28.73 -105.22 146.64
C ALA A 438 -27.21 -105.51 146.69
N GLU A 439 -26.48 -105.15 145.64
CA GLU A 439 -25.03 -105.24 145.54
C GLU A 439 -24.54 -104.18 144.55
N VAL A 440 -23.42 -103.51 144.85
CA VAL A 440 -22.83 -102.50 143.95
C VAL A 440 -21.39 -102.90 143.65
N THR A 441 -21.17 -103.47 142.48
CA THR A 441 -19.84 -103.84 141.99
C THR A 441 -19.39 -102.83 140.94
N THR A 442 -18.33 -102.08 141.22
CA THR A 442 -17.78 -101.13 140.26
C THR A 442 -16.92 -101.87 139.24
N LEU A 443 -17.45 -102.04 138.03
CA LEU A 443 -16.67 -102.50 136.89
C LEU A 443 -15.77 -101.37 136.39
N VAL A 444 -14.50 -101.69 136.08
CA VAL A 444 -13.51 -100.71 135.61
C VAL A 444 -13.96 -100.07 134.30
N ASN A 445 -13.76 -98.74 134.25
CA ASN A 445 -14.00 -97.76 133.19
C ASN A 445 -14.38 -98.24 131.78
N LYS A 446 -15.32 -97.52 131.19
CA LYS A 446 -15.18 -97.07 129.80
C LYS A 446 -15.00 -95.56 129.75
N SER A 447 -13.89 -95.20 129.13
CA SER A 447 -13.48 -93.90 128.61
C SER A 447 -14.42 -93.39 127.51
N GLU A 448 -14.45 -92.06 127.43
CA GLU A 448 -15.08 -91.18 126.42
C GLU A 448 -16.60 -90.97 126.48
#